data_AF-A0A1G5U134-F1
#
_entry.id   AF-A0A1G5U134-F1
#
_cell.length_a   1.000
_cell.length_b   1.000
_cell.length_c   1.000
_cell.angle_alpha   90.00
_cell.angle_beta   90.00
_cell.angle_gamma   90.00
#
_symmetry.space_group_name_H-M   'P 1'
#
loop_
_entity.id
_entity.type
_entity.pdbx_description
1 polymer ?
#
loop_
_entity_poly.entity_id
_entity_poly.type
_entity_poly.pdbx_seq_one_letter_code
_entity_poly.pdbx_strand_id
1 'polypeptide(L)'
;MDNQSGFIDLVLQDKYATTFLVIECKRMRDATWLFMQSGEGLEKQHTAKGWVSRFSPDKATYFGFHDVREDPATPEAIFCAVRGQSTNDKRTLFERIGGELVSATEALAQEERDFRPTVHDTIRFYFNVIVTTAELKMAYFSPGSISLSDGTLTDARIEDVPFLRFRKQLSIRSRALTLEDYSNDRSGSSAAMAKEKTIFVVRADALLEFLRQFQVPDYAVRHFDY
;
A
#
# COMPACT_ATOMS: atom_id res chain seq x y z
N MET A 1 -18.87 -12.46 -9.01
CA MET A 1 -17.97 -11.49 -9.68
C MET A 1 -18.67 -10.15 -9.61
N ASP A 2 -18.09 -9.16 -8.95
CA ASP A 2 -18.64 -7.80 -8.98
C ASP A 2 -18.36 -7.18 -10.34
N ASN A 3 -19.37 -6.55 -10.91
CA ASN A 3 -19.35 -5.87 -12.20
C ASN A 3 -18.66 -4.48 -12.12
N GLN A 4 -17.69 -4.30 -11.22
CA GLN A 4 -16.97 -3.06 -11.03
C GLN A 4 -15.73 -3.04 -11.94
N SER A 5 -15.74 -2.13 -12.91
CA SER A 5 -14.59 -1.85 -13.76
C SER A 5 -13.70 -0.78 -13.11
N GLY A 6 -12.41 -1.05 -13.06
CA GLY A 6 -11.35 -0.11 -12.76
C GLY A 6 -10.21 -0.34 -13.74
N PHE A 7 -9.47 0.72 -14.08
CA PHE A 7 -8.32 0.60 -14.97
C PHE A 7 -7.05 0.66 -14.11
N ILE A 8 -6.07 -0.17 -14.46
CA ILE A 8 -4.70 -0.04 -13.97
C ILE A 8 -3.97 0.73 -15.06
N ASP A 9 -3.34 1.85 -14.72
CA ASP A 9 -2.59 2.63 -15.70
C ASP A 9 -1.37 1.87 -16.21
N LEU A 10 -0.59 1.28 -15.29
CA LEU A 10 0.62 0.51 -15.62
C LEU A 10 0.78 -0.70 -14.68
N VAL A 11 1.24 -1.82 -15.23
CA VAL A 11 1.76 -2.95 -14.45
C VAL A 11 3.23 -3.11 -14.81
N LEU A 12 4.12 -2.91 -13.84
CA LEU A 12 5.54 -3.18 -14.02
C LEU A 12 5.89 -4.51 -13.39
N GLN A 13 6.78 -5.23 -14.06
CA GLN A 13 7.22 -6.56 -13.67
C GLN A 13 8.73 -6.56 -13.57
N ASP A 14 9.26 -7.17 -12.52
CA ASP A 14 10.69 -7.36 -12.37
C ASP A 14 11.23 -8.41 -13.37
N LYS A 15 12.56 -8.49 -13.50
CA LYS A 15 13.20 -9.40 -14.46
C LYS A 15 12.96 -10.88 -14.16
N TYR A 16 12.60 -11.24 -12.92
CA TYR A 16 12.34 -12.63 -12.53
C TYR A 16 10.86 -12.99 -12.52
N ALA A 17 9.96 -12.07 -12.87
CA ALA A 17 8.52 -12.31 -12.90
C ALA A 17 7.91 -12.69 -11.54
N THR A 18 8.53 -12.25 -10.45
CA THR A 18 8.13 -12.51 -9.06
C THR A 18 7.54 -11.29 -8.40
N THR A 19 7.88 -10.09 -8.86
CA THR A 19 7.43 -8.84 -8.24
C THR A 19 6.74 -7.96 -9.26
N PHE A 20 5.54 -7.50 -8.90
CA PHE A 20 4.65 -6.69 -9.71
C PHE A 20 4.34 -5.38 -8.97
N LEU A 21 4.52 -4.26 -9.67
CA LEU A 21 4.08 -2.96 -9.20
C LEU A 21 2.85 -2.57 -10.01
N VAL A 22 1.71 -2.49 -9.33
CA VAL A 22 0.44 -2.08 -9.90
C VAL A 22 0.30 -0.58 -9.68
N ILE A 23 0.38 0.18 -10.77
CA ILE A 23 0.58 1.63 -10.73
C ILE A 23 -0.67 2.36 -11.20
N GLU A 24 -1.05 3.36 -10.40
CA GLU A 24 -2.01 4.42 -10.76
C GLU A 24 -1.26 5.75 -10.87
N CYS A 25 -1.45 6.50 -11.96
CA CYS A 25 -0.82 7.79 -12.22
C CYS A 25 -1.80 8.94 -11.95
N LYS A 26 -1.45 9.85 -11.04
CA LYS A 26 -2.26 11.05 -10.74
C LYS A 26 -1.51 12.34 -11.09
N ARG A 27 -2.03 13.06 -12.09
CA ARG A 27 -1.56 14.41 -12.41
C ARG A 27 -2.30 15.42 -11.54
N MET A 28 -1.54 16.12 -10.70
CA MET A 28 -2.03 17.21 -9.85
C MET A 28 -1.39 18.53 -10.28
N ARG A 29 -2.16 19.63 -10.24
CA ARG A 29 -1.65 20.99 -10.48
C ARG A 29 -1.57 21.71 -9.15
N ASP A 30 -0.42 22.30 -8.84
CA ASP A 30 -0.18 23.14 -7.65
C ASP A 30 -0.71 22.52 -6.35
N ALA A 31 -0.51 21.21 -6.16
CA ALA A 31 -1.05 20.45 -5.04
C ALA A 31 0.06 19.89 -4.15
N THR A 32 -0.21 19.92 -2.84
CA THR A 32 0.62 19.26 -1.82
C THR A 32 -0.21 18.18 -1.14
N TRP A 33 0.34 16.97 -1.08
CA TRP A 33 -0.18 15.88 -0.26
C TRP A 33 0.61 15.83 1.04
N LEU A 34 -0.05 16.16 2.14
CA LEU A 34 0.52 16.16 3.48
C LEU A 34 0.16 14.86 4.18
N PHE A 35 1.14 13.99 4.35
CA PHE A 35 1.04 12.73 5.06
C PHE A 35 1.45 12.91 6.51
N MET A 36 0.83 12.17 7.41
CA MET A 36 0.98 12.36 8.85
C MET A 36 1.34 11.06 9.56
N GLN A 37 2.32 11.15 10.46
CA GLN A 37 2.77 10.06 11.34
C GLN A 37 2.89 10.58 12.77
N SER A 38 2.26 9.88 13.71
CA SER A 38 2.43 10.15 15.13
C SER A 38 3.78 9.61 15.62
N GLY A 39 4.54 10.43 16.34
CA GLY A 39 5.85 10.07 16.90
C GLY A 39 6.94 11.07 16.52
N GLU A 40 8.06 11.03 17.26
CA GLU A 40 9.20 11.93 17.04
C GLU A 40 10.22 11.39 16.00
N GLY A 41 10.09 10.10 15.65
CA GLY A 41 11.08 9.36 14.86
C GLY A 41 10.84 9.39 13.35
N LEU A 42 11.94 9.47 12.60
CA LEU A 42 12.02 9.18 11.16
C LEU A 42 12.08 7.68 10.88
N GLU A 43 11.44 6.86 11.72
CA GLU A 43 11.54 5.42 11.60
C GLU A 43 10.92 4.96 10.28
N LYS A 44 11.80 4.56 9.38
CA LYS A 44 11.43 4.02 8.08
C LYS A 44 11.01 2.57 8.29
N GLN A 45 9.83 2.21 7.77
CA GLN A 45 9.39 0.83 7.80
C GLN A 45 10.07 0.03 6.67
N HIS A 46 10.19 -1.28 6.84
CA HIS A 46 10.64 -2.21 5.80
C HIS A 46 9.53 -3.19 5.41
N THR A 47 8.28 -2.91 5.81
CA THR A 47 7.18 -3.85 5.67
C THR A 47 6.00 -3.16 5.01
N ALA A 48 5.50 -3.77 3.94
CA ALA A 48 4.31 -3.36 3.24
C ALA A 48 3.34 -4.53 3.10
N LYS A 49 2.04 -4.23 3.21
CA LYS A 49 0.99 -5.19 2.87
C LYS A 49 0.83 -5.32 1.37
N GLY A 50 1.53 -6.28 0.78
CA GLY A 50 1.41 -6.69 -0.62
C GLY A 50 0.48 -7.90 -0.79
N TRP A 51 -0.08 -8.07 -1.98
CA TRP A 51 -0.77 -9.32 -2.34
C TRP A 51 0.27 -10.39 -2.68
N VAL A 52 0.08 -11.60 -2.15
CA VAL A 52 0.94 -12.75 -2.40
C VAL A 52 0.12 -13.84 -3.09
N SER A 53 0.65 -14.37 -4.19
CA SER A 53 0.10 -15.52 -4.91
C SER A 53 1.15 -16.61 -5.02
N ARG A 54 0.91 -17.76 -4.39
CA ARG A 54 1.74 -18.96 -4.55
C ARG A 54 1.01 -19.98 -5.40
N PHE A 55 1.67 -20.37 -6.48
CA PHE A 55 1.23 -21.40 -7.42
C PHE A 55 2.11 -22.62 -7.24
N SER A 56 1.55 -23.72 -6.74
CA SER A 56 2.28 -24.97 -6.57
C SER A 56 1.42 -26.14 -7.07
N PRO A 57 1.97 -27.10 -7.83
CA PRO A 57 1.25 -28.31 -8.20
C PRO A 57 0.95 -29.22 -7.00
N ASP A 58 1.89 -29.27 -6.05
CA ASP A 58 1.92 -30.28 -4.98
C ASP A 58 1.65 -29.71 -3.58
N LYS A 59 1.57 -28.37 -3.45
CA LYS A 59 1.31 -27.69 -2.17
C LYS A 59 0.04 -26.85 -2.23
N ALA A 60 -0.45 -26.47 -1.05
CA ALA A 60 -1.54 -25.53 -0.94
C ALA A 60 -1.19 -24.22 -1.67
N THR A 61 -2.04 -23.82 -2.60
CA THR A 61 -1.94 -22.51 -3.25
C THR A 61 -2.38 -21.43 -2.27
N TYR A 62 -1.61 -20.36 -2.17
CA TYR A 62 -1.91 -19.26 -1.25
C TYR A 62 -2.26 -17.99 -2.04
N PHE A 63 -3.33 -17.31 -1.66
CA PHE A 63 -3.76 -16.04 -2.24
C PHE A 63 -4.26 -15.07 -1.16
N GLY A 64 -3.62 -13.91 -1.04
CA GLY A 64 -4.07 -12.89 -0.11
C GLY A 64 -3.04 -11.83 0.23
N PHE A 65 -3.47 -10.83 1.01
CA PHE A 65 -2.58 -9.78 1.49
C PHE A 65 -1.78 -10.22 2.72
N HIS A 66 -0.48 -9.95 2.68
CA HIS A 66 0.43 -10.19 3.78
C HIS A 66 1.40 -9.04 4.00
N ASP A 67 1.86 -8.89 5.23
CA ASP A 67 3.05 -8.12 5.52
C ASP A 67 4.25 -8.82 4.87
N VAL A 68 4.79 -8.18 3.83
CA VAL A 68 5.99 -8.61 3.12
C VAL A 68 7.09 -7.64 3.50
N ARG A 69 8.32 -8.14 3.67
CA ARG A 69 9.48 -7.26 3.89
C ARG A 69 10.06 -6.84 2.54
N GLU A 70 10.27 -5.55 2.37
CA GLU A 70 10.77 -4.94 1.14
C GLU A 70 11.77 -3.80 1.43
N ASP A 71 12.54 -3.46 0.40
CA ASP A 71 13.32 -2.24 0.31
C ASP A 71 12.75 -1.35 -0.82
N PRO A 72 13.01 -0.02 -0.80
CA PRO A 72 13.72 0.69 0.26
C PRO A 72 12.87 0.85 1.53
N ALA A 73 13.54 1.12 2.64
CA ALA A 73 12.85 1.63 3.82
C ALA A 73 12.28 3.02 3.50
N THR A 74 10.99 3.23 3.73
CA THR A 74 10.33 4.53 3.54
C THR A 74 9.64 5.02 4.82
N PRO A 75 9.35 6.32 4.95
CA PRO A 75 8.40 6.79 5.95
C PRO A 75 7.04 6.11 5.75
N GLU A 76 6.31 5.86 6.84
CA GLU A 76 4.96 5.29 6.80
C GLU A 76 3.94 6.28 7.40
N ALA A 77 2.87 6.53 6.66
CA ALA A 77 1.79 7.40 7.08
C ALA A 77 0.47 6.64 7.22
N ILE A 78 -0.34 7.04 8.19
CA ILE A 78 -1.69 6.49 8.44
C ILE A 78 -2.80 7.47 8.05
N PHE A 79 -2.43 8.73 7.76
CA PHE A 79 -3.36 9.78 7.37
C PHE A 79 -2.75 10.67 6.28
N CYS A 80 -3.60 11.14 5.36
CA CYS A 80 -3.25 12.07 4.30
C CYS A 80 -4.24 13.24 4.30
N ALA A 81 -3.74 14.47 4.34
CA ALA A 81 -4.49 15.69 4.10
C ALA A 81 -4.06 16.25 2.74
N VAL A 82 -5.01 16.43 1.83
CA VAL A 82 -4.75 17.07 0.54
C VAL A 82 -5.14 18.54 0.64
N ARG A 83 -4.14 19.44 0.60
CA ARG A 83 -4.39 20.89 0.59
C ARG A 83 -4.90 21.32 -0.78
N GLY A 84 -5.88 22.24 -0.79
CA GLY A 84 -6.45 22.81 -2.03
C GLY A 84 -7.74 22.17 -2.53
N GLN A 85 -8.32 21.21 -1.79
CA GLN A 85 -9.66 20.68 -2.12
C GLN A 85 -10.75 21.55 -1.48
N SER A 86 -11.72 21.98 -2.29
CA SER A 86 -12.93 22.61 -1.77
C SER A 86 -13.79 21.57 -1.03
N THR A 87 -14.55 22.00 -0.03
CA THR A 87 -15.47 21.15 0.77
C THR A 87 -16.52 20.39 -0.05
N ASN A 88 -16.72 20.76 -1.32
CA ASN A 88 -17.63 20.08 -2.25
C ASN A 88 -16.94 19.06 -3.16
N ASP A 89 -15.61 18.97 -3.16
CA ASP A 89 -14.87 18.07 -4.04
C ASP A 89 -14.72 16.67 -3.40
N LYS A 90 -15.86 15.97 -3.28
CA LYS A 90 -15.93 14.58 -2.78
C LYS A 90 -15.16 13.58 -3.67
N ARG A 91 -14.58 14.01 -4.78
CA ARG A 91 -13.94 13.15 -5.79
C ARG A 91 -12.48 12.81 -5.53
N THR A 92 -11.81 13.47 -4.60
CA THR A 92 -10.35 13.38 -4.45
C THR A 92 -9.89 12.95 -3.05
N LEU A 93 -10.63 12.03 -2.42
CA LEU A 93 -10.12 11.35 -1.23
C LEU A 93 -9.05 10.34 -1.66
N PHE A 94 -7.84 10.48 -1.11
CA PHE A 94 -6.72 9.55 -1.35
C PHE A 94 -7.15 8.10 -1.06
N GLU A 95 -7.95 7.89 -0.01
CA GLU A 95 -8.49 6.58 0.36
C GLU A 95 -9.35 5.95 -0.73
N ARG A 96 -10.10 6.76 -1.50
CA ARG A 96 -10.90 6.24 -2.61
C ARG A 96 -10.00 5.74 -3.75
N ILE A 97 -9.04 6.57 -4.16
CA ILE A 97 -8.06 6.19 -5.19
C ILE A 97 -7.31 4.94 -4.76
N GLY A 98 -6.89 4.91 -3.49
CA GLY A 98 -6.18 3.77 -2.94
C GLY A 98 -7.02 2.51 -2.87
N GLY A 99 -8.29 2.60 -2.49
CA GLY A 99 -9.19 1.45 -2.48
C GLY A 99 -9.48 0.91 -3.88
N GLU A 100 -9.65 1.79 -4.87
CA GLU A 100 -9.84 1.41 -6.28
C GLU A 100 -8.61 0.66 -6.81
N LEU A 101 -7.39 1.17 -6.51
CA LEU A 101 -6.13 0.51 -6.87
C LEU A 101 -5.95 -0.84 -6.17
N VAL A 102 -6.26 -0.93 -4.87
CA VAL A 102 -6.22 -2.21 -4.13
C VAL A 102 -7.17 -3.22 -4.78
N SER A 103 -8.40 -2.81 -5.11
CA SER A 103 -9.37 -3.70 -5.77
C SER A 103 -8.90 -4.13 -7.16
N ALA A 104 -8.22 -3.26 -7.90
CA ALA A 104 -7.67 -3.57 -9.22
C ALA A 104 -6.52 -4.58 -9.12
N THR A 105 -5.63 -4.41 -8.12
CA THR A 105 -4.56 -5.38 -7.81
C THR A 105 -5.12 -6.75 -7.44
N GLU A 106 -6.17 -6.79 -6.61
CA GLU A 106 -6.86 -8.05 -6.27
C GLU A 106 -7.44 -8.73 -7.52
N ALA A 107 -8.11 -7.96 -8.39
CA ALA A 107 -8.69 -8.47 -9.63
C ALA A 107 -7.61 -9.03 -10.56
N LEU A 108 -6.52 -8.28 -10.80
CA LEU A 108 -5.40 -8.72 -11.61
C LEU A 108 -4.81 -10.05 -11.11
N ALA A 109 -4.57 -10.15 -9.80
CA ALA A 109 -4.00 -11.37 -9.23
C ALA A 109 -4.98 -12.56 -9.26
N GLN A 110 -6.29 -12.32 -9.17
CA GLN A 110 -7.32 -13.35 -9.31
C GLN A 110 -7.48 -13.82 -10.75
N GLU A 111 -7.46 -12.90 -11.72
CA GLU A 111 -7.46 -13.26 -13.14
C GLU A 111 -6.25 -14.11 -13.48
N GLU A 112 -5.07 -13.73 -12.97
CA GLU A 112 -3.89 -14.55 -13.19
C GLU A 112 -4.04 -15.96 -12.60
N ARG A 113 -4.67 -16.09 -11.43
CA ARG A 113 -4.92 -17.39 -10.82
C ARG A 113 -5.67 -18.33 -11.75
N ASP A 114 -6.67 -17.82 -12.44
CA ASP A 114 -7.58 -18.64 -13.24
C ASP A 114 -6.96 -19.05 -14.60
N PHE A 115 -5.91 -18.35 -15.07
CA PHE A 115 -5.30 -18.56 -16.39
C PHE A 115 -3.81 -18.96 -16.37
N ARG A 116 -3.13 -18.95 -15.23
CA ARG A 116 -1.70 -19.30 -15.15
C ARG A 116 -1.47 -20.81 -15.19
N PRO A 117 -0.57 -21.31 -16.05
CA PRO A 117 -0.12 -22.69 -15.99
C PRO A 117 0.66 -22.98 -14.70
N THR A 118 0.20 -23.91 -13.89
CA THR A 118 0.85 -24.36 -12.65
C THR A 118 1.88 -25.47 -12.92
N VAL A 119 2.86 -25.19 -13.79
CA VAL A 119 3.89 -26.19 -14.16
C VAL A 119 5.05 -26.23 -13.14
N HIS A 120 5.31 -25.11 -12.46
CA HIS A 120 6.39 -24.96 -11.49
C HIS A 120 5.91 -24.21 -10.25
N ASP A 121 6.53 -24.48 -9.09
CA ASP A 121 6.29 -23.70 -7.87
C ASP A 121 6.77 -22.26 -8.11
N THR A 122 5.84 -21.31 -8.04
CA THR A 122 6.13 -19.89 -8.24
C THR A 122 5.39 -19.04 -7.22
N ILE A 123 6.07 -18.01 -6.74
CA ILE A 123 5.50 -16.99 -5.85
C ILE A 123 5.52 -15.63 -6.55
N ARG A 124 4.42 -14.89 -6.40
CA ARG A 124 4.24 -13.55 -6.95
C ARG A 124 3.83 -12.58 -5.86
N PHE A 125 4.44 -11.41 -5.88
CA PHE A 125 4.17 -10.29 -4.98
C PHE A 125 3.63 -9.12 -5.79
N TYR A 126 2.51 -8.53 -5.37
CA TYR A 126 1.93 -7.35 -6.00
C TYR A 126 1.85 -6.22 -4.99
N PHE A 127 2.39 -5.07 -5.37
CA PHE A 127 2.38 -3.87 -4.54
C PHE A 127 1.65 -2.74 -5.26
N ASN A 128 0.82 -2.03 -4.50
CA ASN A 128 0.08 -0.88 -4.98
C ASN A 128 0.99 0.34 -4.97
N VAL A 129 1.05 1.08 -6.07
CA VAL A 129 1.86 2.28 -6.22
C VAL A 129 1.02 3.39 -6.83
N ILE A 130 0.98 4.55 -6.19
CA ILE A 130 0.46 5.79 -6.77
C ILE A 130 1.65 6.65 -7.16
N VAL A 131 1.76 6.95 -8.45
CA VAL A 131 2.73 7.92 -8.98
C VAL A 131 2.04 9.26 -9.15
N THR A 132 2.58 10.32 -8.58
CA THR A 132 1.93 11.64 -8.59
C THR A 132 2.87 12.79 -8.90
N THR A 133 2.34 13.85 -9.51
CA THR A 133 3.07 15.12 -9.70
C THR A 133 2.89 16.09 -8.53
N ALA A 134 2.12 15.73 -7.50
CA ALA A 134 1.98 16.53 -6.28
C ALA A 134 3.29 16.53 -5.46
N GLU A 135 3.53 17.62 -4.73
CA GLU A 135 4.53 17.60 -3.66
C GLU A 135 4.12 16.61 -2.57
N LEU A 136 5.07 15.81 -2.10
CA LEU A 136 4.86 14.87 -1.00
C LEU A 136 5.56 15.40 0.24
N LYS A 137 4.78 15.64 1.30
CA LYS A 137 5.29 16.09 2.60
C LYS A 137 4.91 15.10 3.69
N MET A 138 5.84 14.82 4.60
CA MET A 138 5.61 14.07 5.83
C MET A 138 5.59 15.03 7.02
N ALA A 139 4.53 15.00 7.82
CA ALA A 139 4.41 15.70 9.09
C ALA A 139 4.54 14.71 10.25
N TYR A 140 5.54 14.94 11.08
CA TYR A 140 5.79 14.21 12.32
C TYR A 140 5.34 15.06 13.50
N PHE A 141 4.53 14.49 14.39
CA PHE A 141 3.96 15.22 15.52
C PHE A 141 3.75 14.31 16.73
N SER A 142 3.74 14.91 17.91
CA SER A 142 3.30 14.24 19.14
C SER A 142 1.78 14.23 19.19
N PRO A 143 1.09 13.10 19.40
CA PRO A 143 -0.38 13.08 19.46
C PRO A 143 -1.00 14.10 20.42
N GLY A 144 -0.30 14.42 21.52
CA GLY A 144 -0.74 15.41 22.51
C GLY A 144 -0.72 16.86 22.01
N SER A 145 -0.10 17.15 20.86
CA SER A 145 -0.09 18.48 20.24
C SER A 145 -1.27 18.73 19.31
N ILE A 146 -2.18 17.76 19.12
CA ILE A 146 -3.44 18.00 18.41
C ILE A 146 -4.43 18.63 19.38
N SER A 147 -4.89 19.84 19.05
CA SER A 147 -5.98 20.47 19.78
C SER A 147 -7.29 19.71 19.52
N LEU A 148 -7.89 19.18 20.58
CA LEU A 148 -9.18 18.49 20.49
C LEU A 148 -10.36 19.46 20.29
N SER A 149 -10.17 20.74 20.62
CA SER A 149 -11.23 21.76 20.50
C SER A 149 -11.46 22.21 19.06
N ASP A 150 -10.43 22.21 18.21
CA ASP A 150 -10.52 22.70 16.83
C ASP A 150 -9.83 21.80 15.79
N GLY A 151 -9.22 20.69 16.22
CA GLY A 151 -8.53 19.73 15.35
C GLY A 151 -7.23 20.27 14.73
N THR A 152 -6.69 21.38 15.23
CA THR A 152 -5.47 21.99 14.68
C THR A 152 -4.20 21.34 15.20
N LEU A 153 -3.14 21.43 14.40
CA LEU A 153 -1.80 20.93 14.69
C LEU A 153 -0.79 22.06 14.49
N THR A 154 -0.14 22.50 15.57
CA THR A 154 0.78 23.67 15.56
C THR A 154 2.26 23.28 15.47
N ASP A 155 2.65 22.16 16.07
CA ASP A 155 4.06 21.80 16.29
C ASP A 155 4.46 20.51 15.55
N ALA A 156 4.25 20.50 14.24
CA ALA A 156 4.67 19.39 13.38
C ALA A 156 6.00 19.69 12.68
N ARG A 157 6.93 18.73 12.71
CA ARG A 157 8.11 18.75 11.82
C ARG A 157 7.67 18.27 10.44
N ILE A 158 7.81 19.12 9.43
CA ILE A 158 7.40 18.82 8.05
C ILE A 158 8.65 18.61 7.19
N GLU A 159 8.67 17.52 6.43
CA GLU A 159 9.77 17.17 5.52
C GLU A 159 9.26 16.82 4.13
N ASP A 160 9.98 17.25 3.10
CA ASP A 160 9.75 16.79 1.73
C ASP A 160 10.31 15.39 1.53
N VAL A 161 9.55 14.52 0.88
CA VAL A 161 9.98 13.14 0.61
C VAL A 161 9.80 12.79 -0.87
N PRO A 162 10.69 11.96 -1.46
CA PRO A 162 10.55 11.50 -2.85
C PRO A 162 9.49 10.40 -2.98
N PHE A 163 9.36 9.58 -1.95
CA PHE A 163 8.36 8.53 -1.84
C PHE A 163 8.16 8.13 -0.37
N LEU A 164 6.97 7.61 -0.07
CA LEU A 164 6.54 7.12 1.24
C LEU A 164 5.59 5.93 1.06
N ARG A 165 5.21 5.29 2.16
CA ARG A 165 4.13 4.31 2.16
C ARG A 165 2.95 4.81 2.99
N PHE A 166 1.75 4.57 2.50
CA PHE A 166 0.50 4.87 3.18
C PHE A 166 -0.18 3.57 3.56
N ARG A 167 -0.37 3.36 4.87
CA ARG A 167 -0.97 2.14 5.41
C ARG A 167 -2.30 2.48 6.08
N LYS A 168 -3.40 1.95 5.53
CA LYS A 168 -4.75 2.22 6.02
C LYS A 168 -5.72 1.11 5.65
N GLN A 169 -6.89 1.09 6.29
CA GLN A 169 -8.00 0.23 5.88
C GLN A 169 -8.60 0.75 4.57
N LEU A 170 -8.16 0.17 3.45
CA LEU A 170 -8.52 0.59 2.09
C LEU A 170 -9.42 -0.40 1.36
N SER A 171 -9.76 -1.52 1.99
CA SER A 171 -10.68 -2.49 1.42
C SER A 171 -12.06 -1.85 1.20
N ILE A 172 -12.45 -1.69 -0.06
CA ILE A 172 -13.79 -1.23 -0.45
C ILE A 172 -14.84 -2.32 -0.21
N ARG A 173 -14.41 -3.59 -0.18
CA ARG A 173 -15.27 -4.75 0.09
C ARG A 173 -15.25 -5.14 1.57
N SER A 174 -16.44 -5.36 2.13
CA SER A 174 -16.59 -6.04 3.41
C SER A 174 -16.35 -7.54 3.23
N ARG A 175 -15.14 -8.02 3.54
CA ARG A 175 -14.94 -9.45 3.83
C ARG A 175 -15.54 -9.74 5.20
N ALA A 176 -16.31 -10.82 5.31
CA ALA A 176 -16.70 -11.36 6.61
C ALA A 176 -15.43 -11.74 7.38
N LEU A 177 -15.23 -11.14 8.55
CA LEU A 177 -14.12 -11.53 9.41
C LEU A 177 -14.36 -12.96 9.90
N THR A 178 -13.28 -13.72 9.94
CA THR A 178 -13.24 -15.11 10.38
C THR A 178 -12.74 -15.20 11.82
N LEU A 179 -12.95 -16.34 12.47
CA LEU A 179 -12.37 -16.59 13.80
C LEU A 179 -10.85 -16.43 13.80
N GLU A 180 -10.16 -16.77 12.69
CA GLU A 180 -8.72 -16.59 12.53
C GLU A 180 -8.28 -15.12 12.58
N ASP A 181 -9.12 -14.18 12.10
CA ASP A 181 -8.85 -12.74 12.18
C ASP A 181 -8.90 -12.19 13.61
N TYR A 182 -9.43 -12.98 14.56
CA TYR A 182 -9.52 -12.65 15.98
C TYR A 182 -8.69 -13.57 16.89
N SER A 183 -8.33 -14.77 16.45
CA SER A 183 -7.69 -15.80 17.29
C SER A 183 -6.16 -15.80 17.24
N ASN A 184 -5.53 -15.07 16.30
CA ASN A 184 -4.08 -14.99 16.15
C ASN A 184 -3.40 -13.96 17.10
N ASP A 185 -3.80 -13.97 18.36
CA ASP A 185 -3.35 -13.07 19.43
C ASP A 185 -1.84 -13.21 19.78
N ARG A 186 -1.20 -14.29 19.31
CA ARG A 186 0.27 -14.49 19.44
C ARG A 186 1.10 -13.71 18.40
N SER A 187 0.46 -13.18 17.35
CA SER A 187 1.10 -12.37 16.30
C SER A 187 0.63 -10.90 16.30
N GLY A 188 -0.29 -10.53 17.19
CA GLY A 188 -0.88 -9.19 17.25
C GLY A 188 -1.84 -8.86 16.10
N SER A 189 -2.22 -9.82 15.25
CA SER A 189 -3.16 -9.58 14.14
C SER A 189 -4.57 -9.35 14.66
N SER A 190 -4.92 -8.09 14.90
CA SER A 190 -6.31 -7.68 15.13
C SER A 190 -7.11 -7.67 13.83
N ALA A 191 -8.43 -7.82 13.92
CA ALA A 191 -9.34 -7.62 12.79
C ALA A 191 -9.13 -6.26 12.06
N ALA A 192 -8.61 -5.25 12.77
CA ALA A 192 -8.25 -3.97 12.18
C ALA A 192 -7.05 -4.09 11.23
N MET A 193 -6.00 -4.83 11.63
CA MET A 193 -4.82 -5.08 10.82
C MET A 193 -5.13 -5.96 9.59
N ALA A 194 -6.06 -6.91 9.70
CA ALA A 194 -6.47 -7.74 8.57
C ALA A 194 -7.04 -6.91 7.39
N LYS A 195 -7.65 -5.75 7.70
CA LYS A 195 -8.23 -4.84 6.71
C LYS A 195 -7.25 -3.79 6.18
N GLU A 196 -6.07 -3.65 6.79
CA GLU A 196 -5.06 -2.72 6.31
C GLU A 196 -4.51 -3.16 4.96
N LYS A 197 -4.10 -2.18 4.18
CA LYS A 197 -3.41 -2.31 2.90
C LYS A 197 -2.36 -1.21 2.84
N THR A 198 -1.27 -1.48 2.12
CA THR A 198 -0.20 -0.51 1.92
C THR A 198 -0.19 -0.05 0.46
N ILE A 199 0.01 1.25 0.29
CA ILE A 199 0.21 1.90 -1.01
C ILE A 199 1.49 2.70 -0.94
N PHE A 200 2.41 2.47 -1.88
CA PHE A 200 3.54 3.36 -2.08
C PHE A 200 3.08 4.61 -2.81
N VAL A 201 3.47 5.77 -2.32
CA VAL A 201 3.20 7.06 -2.97
C VAL A 201 4.52 7.63 -3.42
N VAL A 202 4.68 7.81 -4.72
CA VAL A 202 5.96 8.12 -5.35
C VAL A 202 5.80 9.39 -6.19
N ARG A 203 6.70 10.35 -6.01
CA ARG A 203 6.75 11.53 -6.85
C ARG A 203 7.22 11.13 -8.25
N ALA A 204 6.58 11.67 -9.29
CA ALA A 204 6.83 11.25 -10.67
C ALA A 204 8.30 11.41 -11.10
N ASP A 205 8.98 12.47 -10.64
CA ASP A 205 10.41 12.72 -10.87
C ASP A 205 11.33 11.73 -10.13
N ALA A 206 10.85 11.09 -9.06
CA ALA A 206 11.56 10.11 -8.26
C ALA A 206 11.21 8.65 -8.62
N LEU A 207 10.34 8.40 -9.60
CA LEU A 207 9.90 7.05 -9.95
C LEU A 207 11.08 6.14 -10.32
N LEU A 208 12.01 6.62 -11.16
CA LEU A 208 13.17 5.80 -11.55
C LEU A 208 14.10 5.49 -10.39
N GLU A 209 14.21 6.39 -9.41
CA GLU A 209 14.96 6.14 -8.18
C GLU A 209 14.27 5.06 -7.35
N PHE A 210 12.96 5.17 -7.13
CA PHE A 210 12.16 4.18 -6.42
C PHE A 210 12.29 2.79 -7.06
N LEU A 211 12.13 2.68 -8.38
CA LEU A 211 12.21 1.41 -9.11
C LEU A 211 13.59 0.74 -9.01
N ARG A 212 14.67 1.53 -8.92
CA ARG A 212 16.03 0.99 -8.75
C ARG A 212 16.28 0.45 -7.36
N GLN A 213 15.59 1.01 -6.35
CA GLN A 213 15.73 0.61 -4.96
C GLN A 213 14.73 -0.50 -4.58
N PHE A 214 13.62 -0.62 -5.31
CA PHE A 214 12.55 -1.54 -4.94
C PHE A 214 12.97 -3.01 -5.11
N GLN A 215 12.96 -3.76 -4.02
CA GLN A 215 13.26 -5.19 -4.02
C GLN A 215 12.53 -5.90 -2.88
N VAL A 216 12.15 -7.16 -3.13
CA VAL A 216 11.70 -8.10 -2.10
C VAL A 216 12.87 -9.05 -1.82
N PRO A 217 13.54 -8.94 -0.67
CA PRO A 217 14.69 -9.81 -0.36
C PRO A 217 14.31 -11.28 -0.24
N ASP A 218 15.20 -12.20 -0.61
CA ASP A 218 14.95 -13.65 -0.60
C ASP A 218 14.44 -14.19 0.75
N TYR A 219 14.87 -13.59 1.87
CA TYR A 219 14.42 -14.02 3.19
C TYR A 219 12.94 -13.69 3.46
N ALA A 220 12.34 -12.74 2.73
CA ALA A 220 10.91 -12.44 2.82
C ALA A 220 10.06 -13.60 2.30
N VAL A 221 10.60 -14.39 1.37
CA VAL A 221 9.92 -15.55 0.76
C VAL A 221 9.81 -16.74 1.72
N ARG A 222 10.79 -16.93 2.61
CA ARG A 222 10.87 -18.08 3.54
C ARG A 222 9.66 -18.22 4.47
N HIS A 223 8.93 -17.14 4.72
CA HIS A 223 7.70 -17.17 5.52
C HIS A 223 6.55 -17.90 4.84
N PHE A 224 6.64 -18.12 3.53
CA PHE A 224 5.62 -18.75 2.72
C PHE A 224 5.94 -20.20 2.33
N ASP A 225 7.05 -20.77 2.80
CA ASP A 225 7.55 -22.07 2.36
C ASP A 225 6.93 -23.31 3.06
N TYR A 226 6.11 -23.09 4.08
CA TYR A 226 5.48 -24.14 4.91
C TYR A 226 4.31 -24.83 4.22
#